data_AF-A0A916ZQK9-F1
#
_entry.id   AF-A0A916ZQK9-F1
#
_cell.length_a   1.000
_cell.length_b   1.000
_cell.length_c   1.000
_cell.angle_alpha   90.00
_cell.angle_beta   90.00
_cell.angle_gamma   90.00
#
_symmetry.space_group_name_H-M   'P 1'
#
loop_
_entity.id
_entity.type
_entity.pdbx_description
1 polymer ?
#
loop_
_entity_poly.entity_id
_entity_poly.type
_entity_poly.pdbx_seq_one_letter_code
_entity_poly.pdbx_strand_id
1 'polypeptide(L)'
;MSRDNNIPPLIKIGAWLLSLIVFAVGFWHAHLGMKEMKPFQSEYGSLLIAAIILLLTLITYWFAVNGKKTALIFYSICAFSFLVLNLNYFYPAYMAKTLIQNEASTLNDILQKYVNGTSSIQDSENSAAVSDYLNLISLKDQIITEINNKGYGPKARARTNDFNEISSKYSVTAIEQPSFGKVTNNVDDAKRQREQIEPLFEQALSTLMLKGILNVNDPGLFREGTKELGEIQKKYTVILNSISSDNSTNYKLDSITEYKNVNNIVKFVGEFNTAIDKVNKGNNKQKNILQRLDEDTHPRANKLGKIKHTITSIVERINEIDTWAIIFLCLLIDFIVPLSIYLLIKKKENENEGVKKKKLKPSSF
;
A
#
# COMPACT_ATOMS: atom_id res chain seq x y z
N MET A 1 68.73 -11.50 -8.95
CA MET A 1 67.77 -10.75 -9.78
C MET A 1 66.46 -10.63 -9.03
N SER A 2 66.21 -9.49 -8.37
CA SER A 2 64.88 -9.21 -7.79
C SER A 2 63.97 -8.75 -8.92
N ARG A 3 62.93 -9.54 -9.25
CA ARG A 3 61.80 -9.00 -10.00
C ARG A 3 61.18 -7.92 -9.13
N ASP A 4 61.28 -6.66 -9.54
CA ASP A 4 60.55 -5.57 -8.92
C ASP A 4 59.06 -5.92 -9.00
N ASN A 5 58.44 -6.20 -7.84
CA ASN A 5 57.00 -6.46 -7.71
C ASN A 5 56.16 -5.17 -7.87
N ASN A 6 56.68 -4.15 -8.55
CA ASN A 6 55.91 -2.98 -8.93
C ASN A 6 54.69 -3.43 -9.76
N ILE A 7 53.50 -2.94 -9.42
CA ILE A 7 52.36 -3.01 -10.35
C ILE A 7 52.84 -2.34 -11.63
N PRO A 8 52.80 -3.02 -12.80
CA PRO A 8 53.06 -2.36 -14.06
C PRO A 8 52.23 -1.07 -14.13
N PRO A 9 52.80 0.10 -14.48
CA PRO A 9 52.06 1.36 -14.49
C PRO A 9 50.72 1.25 -15.23
N LEU A 10 50.68 0.42 -16.27
CA LEU A 10 49.50 0.09 -17.05
C LEU A 10 48.37 -0.57 -16.23
N ILE A 11 48.68 -1.46 -15.29
CA ILE A 11 47.70 -2.08 -14.38
C ILE A 11 47.20 -1.05 -13.35
N LYS A 12 48.05 -0.14 -12.87
CA LYS A 12 47.64 0.94 -11.95
C LYS A 12 46.70 1.94 -12.63
N ILE A 13 47.01 2.31 -13.88
CA ILE A 13 46.15 3.15 -14.72
C ILE A 13 44.82 2.45 -15.02
N GLY A 14 44.86 1.17 -15.42
CA GLY A 14 43.66 0.37 -15.68
C GLY A 14 42.75 0.23 -14.45
N ALA A 15 43.34 0.04 -13.27
CA ALA A 15 42.62 -0.03 -12.00
C ALA A 15 41.91 1.30 -11.66
N TRP A 16 42.58 2.44 -11.85
CA TRP A 16 41.98 3.76 -11.69
C TRP A 16 40.87 4.03 -12.70
N LEU A 17 41.09 3.66 -13.97
CA LEU A 17 40.07 3.79 -15.03
C LEU A 17 38.82 2.98 -14.69
N LEU A 18 38.99 1.73 -14.25
CA LEU A 18 37.88 0.87 -13.83
C LEU A 18 37.12 1.48 -12.65
N SER A 19 37.84 2.03 -11.66
CA SER A 19 37.21 2.71 -10.52
C SER A 19 36.38 3.91 -10.96
N LEU A 20 36.89 4.72 -11.89
CA LEU A 20 36.18 5.88 -12.43
C LEU A 20 34.92 5.48 -13.18
N ILE A 21 34.97 4.40 -13.97
CA ILE A 21 33.80 3.86 -14.67
C ILE A 21 32.74 3.44 -13.65
N VAL A 22 33.13 2.70 -12.61
CA VAL A 22 32.20 2.24 -11.56
C VAL A 22 31.60 3.43 -10.80
N PHE A 23 32.39 4.44 -10.46
CA PHE A 23 31.88 5.66 -9.84
C PHE A 23 30.93 6.44 -10.75
N ALA A 24 31.19 6.51 -12.06
CA ALA A 24 30.29 7.16 -13.00
C ALA A 24 28.95 6.41 -13.12
N VAL A 25 29.00 5.07 -13.13
CA VAL A 25 27.80 4.22 -13.11
C VAL A 25 27.02 4.40 -11.81
N GLY A 26 27.68 4.36 -10.66
CA GLY A 26 27.05 4.59 -9.36
C GLY A 26 26.44 6.00 -9.25
N PHE A 27 27.14 7.02 -9.75
CA PHE A 27 26.64 8.39 -9.81
C PHE A 27 25.34 8.50 -10.63
N TRP A 28 25.32 7.91 -11.83
CA TRP A 28 24.17 8.00 -12.71
C TRP A 28 22.92 7.36 -12.07
N HIS A 29 23.09 6.17 -11.51
CA HIS A 29 21.99 5.47 -10.84
C HIS A 29 21.54 6.16 -9.55
N ALA A 30 22.45 6.77 -8.80
CA ALA A 30 22.11 7.51 -7.60
C ALA A 30 21.31 8.78 -7.91
N HIS A 31 21.64 9.46 -9.02
CA HIS A 31 20.82 10.55 -9.54
C HIS A 31 19.40 10.08 -9.84
N LEU A 32 19.25 8.96 -10.58
CA LEU A 32 17.94 8.38 -10.88
C LEU A 32 17.18 7.96 -9.61
N GLY A 33 17.89 7.39 -8.64
CA GLY A 33 17.37 7.02 -7.33
C GLY A 33 16.94 8.20 -6.46
N MET A 34 17.23 9.45 -6.84
CA MET A 34 16.73 10.65 -6.15
C MET A 34 15.70 11.42 -6.97
N LYS A 35 15.39 11.00 -8.19
CA LYS A 35 14.55 11.76 -9.13
C LYS A 35 13.17 12.08 -8.56
N GLU A 36 12.54 11.10 -7.92
CA GLU A 36 11.22 11.26 -7.27
C GLU A 36 11.23 12.14 -6.01
N MET A 37 12.40 12.38 -5.41
CA MET A 37 12.53 13.25 -4.24
C MET A 37 12.50 14.73 -4.60
N LYS A 38 12.72 15.07 -5.89
CA LYS A 38 12.83 16.44 -6.42
C LYS A 38 13.60 17.38 -5.48
N PRO A 39 14.89 17.12 -5.20
CA PRO A 39 15.65 17.98 -4.29
C PRO A 39 15.63 19.43 -4.80
N PHE A 40 15.46 20.38 -3.88
CA PHE A 40 15.30 21.80 -4.21
C PHE A 40 14.14 22.11 -5.17
N GLN A 41 13.15 21.21 -5.28
CA GLN A 41 12.02 21.33 -6.22
C GLN A 41 12.44 21.45 -7.69
N SER A 42 13.66 21.00 -8.04
CA SER A 42 14.24 21.11 -9.37
C SER A 42 14.44 19.74 -10.02
N GLU A 43 14.22 19.65 -11.34
CA GLU A 43 14.52 18.46 -12.14
C GLU A 43 15.99 18.07 -12.10
N TYR A 44 16.88 19.05 -11.93
CA TYR A 44 18.33 18.86 -11.87
C TYR A 44 18.88 18.75 -10.44
N GLY A 45 18.03 18.94 -9.42
CA GLY A 45 18.46 18.95 -8.03
C GLY A 45 19.07 17.61 -7.59
N SER A 46 18.54 16.50 -8.08
CA SER A 46 19.09 15.16 -7.85
C SER A 46 20.48 14.98 -8.49
N LEU A 47 20.69 15.55 -9.68
CA LEU A 47 21.97 15.47 -10.38
C LEU A 47 23.06 16.24 -9.63
N LEU A 48 22.71 17.44 -9.13
CA LEU A 48 23.61 18.26 -8.31
C LEU A 48 24.03 17.53 -7.03
N ILE A 49 23.07 16.96 -6.28
CA ILE A 49 23.38 16.22 -5.04
C ILE A 49 24.25 15.00 -5.34
N ALA A 50 23.90 14.22 -6.38
CA ALA A 50 24.70 13.06 -6.78
C ALA A 50 26.14 13.47 -7.15
N ALA A 51 26.33 14.63 -7.81
CA ALA A 51 27.63 15.14 -8.19
C ALA A 51 28.47 15.57 -6.97
N ILE A 52 27.83 16.18 -5.97
CA ILE A 52 28.50 16.52 -4.70
C ILE A 52 28.98 15.26 -3.98
N ILE A 53 28.12 14.24 -3.87
CA ILE A 53 28.48 12.95 -3.25
C ILE A 53 29.60 12.27 -4.06
N LEU A 54 29.55 12.32 -5.39
CA LEU A 54 30.60 11.78 -6.26
C LEU A 54 31.94 12.47 -6.00
N LEU A 55 31.96 13.81 -5.97
CA LEU A 55 33.16 14.59 -5.71
C LEU A 55 33.78 14.22 -4.35
N LEU A 56 32.97 14.16 -3.30
CA LEU A 56 33.41 13.76 -1.97
C LEU A 56 33.95 12.32 -1.95
N THR A 57 33.30 11.41 -2.67
CA THR A 57 33.74 10.01 -2.82
C THR A 57 35.09 9.95 -3.50
N LEU A 58 35.30 10.68 -4.60
CA LEU A 58 36.57 10.72 -5.33
C LEU A 58 37.70 11.30 -4.48
N ILE A 59 37.46 12.41 -3.78
CA ILE A 59 38.45 13.04 -2.90
C ILE A 59 38.86 12.10 -1.77
N THR A 60 37.88 11.52 -1.07
CA THR A 60 38.13 10.62 0.07
C THR A 60 38.78 9.31 -0.38
N TYR A 61 38.37 8.77 -1.53
CA TYR A 61 39.00 7.61 -2.15
C TYR A 61 40.48 7.88 -2.51
N TRP A 62 40.76 9.02 -3.14
CA TRP A 62 42.12 9.41 -3.49
C TRP A 62 43.03 9.55 -2.25
N PHE A 63 42.56 10.22 -1.20
CA PHE A 63 43.30 10.30 0.06
C PHE A 63 43.48 8.94 0.73
N ALA A 64 42.47 8.07 0.66
CA ALA A 64 42.56 6.71 1.20
C ALA A 64 43.63 5.90 0.47
N VAL A 65 43.65 5.94 -0.87
CA VAL A 65 44.67 5.31 -1.72
C VAL A 65 46.06 5.81 -1.36
N ASN A 66 46.23 7.11 -1.10
CA ASN A 66 47.49 7.72 -0.67
C ASN A 66 47.85 7.51 0.81
N GLY A 67 47.21 6.55 1.49
CA GLY A 67 47.61 6.09 2.82
C GLY A 67 46.96 6.79 4.01
N LYS A 68 46.06 7.77 3.80
CA LYS A 68 45.31 8.40 4.90
C LYS A 68 44.17 7.48 5.37
N LYS A 69 44.39 6.74 6.46
CA LYS A 69 43.42 5.77 6.99
C LYS A 69 42.05 6.40 7.35
N THR A 70 42.05 7.63 7.87
CA THR A 70 40.81 8.36 8.20
C THR A 70 39.95 8.64 6.98
N ALA A 71 40.55 8.82 5.80
CA ALA A 71 39.81 9.05 4.56
C ALA A 71 39.00 7.83 4.12
N LEU A 72 39.38 6.62 4.53
CA LEU A 72 38.62 5.40 4.25
C LEU A 72 37.27 5.37 5.00
N ILE A 73 37.19 5.99 6.18
CA ILE A 73 35.94 6.13 6.94
C ILE A 73 34.98 7.06 6.18
N PHE A 74 35.47 8.24 5.77
CA PHE A 74 34.68 9.18 4.98
C PHE A 74 34.25 8.62 3.62
N TYR A 75 35.15 7.88 2.96
CA TYR A 75 34.83 7.12 1.75
C TYR A 75 33.67 6.16 2.01
N SER A 76 33.72 5.39 3.10
CA SER A 76 32.69 4.41 3.44
C SER A 76 31.32 5.07 3.69
N ILE A 77 31.30 6.25 4.30
CA ILE A 77 30.06 7.03 4.48
C ILE A 77 29.49 7.46 3.12
N CYS A 78 30.33 7.98 2.23
CA CYS A 78 29.87 8.42 0.90
C CYS A 78 29.40 7.24 0.04
N ALA A 79 30.14 6.12 0.08
CA ALA A 79 29.76 4.88 -0.58
C ALA A 79 28.45 4.31 -0.03
N PHE A 80 28.22 4.42 1.29
CA PHE A 80 26.94 4.02 1.89
C PHE A 80 25.78 4.90 1.43
N SER A 81 26.00 6.21 1.30
CA SER A 81 24.98 7.09 0.70
C SER A 81 24.68 6.68 -0.74
N PHE A 82 25.69 6.39 -1.56
CA PHE A 82 25.48 5.87 -2.91
C PHE A 82 24.72 4.56 -2.93
N LEU A 83 25.05 3.64 -2.01
CA LEU A 83 24.34 2.36 -1.85
C LEU A 83 22.85 2.57 -1.64
N VAL A 84 22.46 3.44 -0.69
CA VAL A 84 21.05 3.71 -0.41
C VAL A 84 20.32 4.30 -1.64
N LEU A 85 20.97 5.20 -2.37
CA LEU A 85 20.39 5.84 -3.55
C LEU A 85 20.28 4.87 -4.73
N ASN A 86 21.32 4.08 -4.98
CA ASN A 86 21.31 3.05 -6.02
C ASN A 86 20.29 1.96 -5.71
N LEU A 87 20.16 1.57 -4.44
CA LEU A 87 19.12 0.66 -3.99
C LEU A 87 17.73 1.24 -4.23
N ASN A 88 17.54 2.55 -4.01
CA ASN A 88 16.29 3.25 -4.31
C ASN A 88 15.97 3.35 -5.80
N TYR A 89 16.96 3.21 -6.68
CA TYR A 89 16.76 3.09 -8.12
C TYR A 89 16.48 1.63 -8.52
N PHE A 90 17.44 0.74 -8.27
CA PHE A 90 17.40 -0.63 -8.78
C PHE A 90 16.27 -1.46 -8.19
N TYR A 91 16.01 -1.32 -6.88
CA TYR A 91 15.00 -2.14 -6.23
C TYR A 91 13.61 -1.94 -6.83
N PRO A 92 13.03 -0.72 -6.85
CA PRO A 92 11.73 -0.52 -7.49
C PRO A 92 11.80 -0.73 -9.01
N ALA A 93 12.91 -0.46 -9.69
CA ALA A 93 13.00 -0.70 -11.14
C ALA A 93 12.87 -2.18 -11.51
N TYR A 94 13.48 -3.09 -10.74
CA TYR A 94 13.36 -4.53 -10.97
C TYR A 94 12.12 -5.16 -10.32
N MET A 95 11.67 -4.61 -9.19
CA MET A 95 10.58 -5.19 -8.39
C MET A 95 9.22 -4.53 -8.60
N ALA A 96 9.09 -3.47 -9.39
CA ALA A 96 7.84 -2.72 -9.56
C ALA A 96 6.64 -3.64 -9.82
N LYS A 97 6.79 -4.59 -10.75
CA LYS A 97 5.75 -5.57 -11.07
C LYS A 97 5.33 -6.37 -9.83
N THR A 98 6.28 -7.03 -9.17
CA THR A 98 6.04 -7.84 -7.97
C THR A 98 5.43 -7.01 -6.85
N LEU A 99 5.92 -5.79 -6.62
CA LEU A 99 5.41 -4.90 -5.58
C LEU A 99 3.95 -4.48 -5.86
N ILE A 100 3.62 -4.17 -7.11
CA ILE A 100 2.25 -3.82 -7.53
C ILE A 100 1.32 -5.04 -7.41
N GLN A 101 1.77 -6.22 -7.82
CA GLN A 101 1.00 -7.46 -7.72
C GLN A 101 0.69 -7.83 -6.26
N ASN A 102 1.71 -7.75 -5.40
CA ASN A 102 1.60 -8.04 -3.97
C ASN A 102 0.68 -7.04 -3.25
N GLU A 103 0.79 -5.75 -3.59
CA GLU A 103 -0.12 -4.75 -3.05
C GLU A 103 -1.56 -5.02 -3.50
N ALA A 104 -1.80 -5.29 -4.78
CA ALA A 104 -3.14 -5.62 -5.26
C ALA A 104 -3.73 -6.85 -4.55
N SER A 105 -2.90 -7.86 -4.28
CA SER A 105 -3.33 -9.07 -3.56
C SER A 105 -3.69 -8.73 -2.11
N THR A 106 -2.82 -7.98 -1.43
CA THR A 106 -3.03 -7.55 -0.04
C THR A 106 -4.30 -6.69 0.09
N LEU A 107 -4.52 -5.77 -0.85
CA LEU A 107 -5.71 -4.93 -0.87
C LEU A 107 -6.99 -5.74 -1.15
N ASN A 108 -6.92 -6.78 -1.98
CA ASN A 108 -8.03 -7.69 -2.18
C ASN A 108 -8.32 -8.52 -0.93
N ASP A 109 -7.31 -9.04 -0.24
CA ASP A 109 -7.47 -9.79 1.01
C ASP A 109 -8.10 -8.92 2.11
N ILE A 110 -7.65 -7.65 2.20
CA ILE A 110 -8.26 -6.65 3.06
C ILE A 110 -9.73 -6.47 2.68
N LEU A 111 -10.05 -6.21 1.41
CA LEU A 111 -11.41 -6.02 0.94
C LEU A 111 -12.33 -7.21 1.29
N GLN A 112 -11.87 -8.45 1.08
CA GLN A 112 -12.65 -9.65 1.45
C GLN A 112 -12.84 -9.76 2.96
N LYS A 113 -11.80 -9.50 3.75
CA LYS A 113 -11.89 -9.52 5.22
C LYS A 113 -12.92 -8.51 5.73
N TYR A 114 -12.99 -7.33 5.12
CA TYR A 114 -13.95 -6.29 5.51
C TYR A 114 -15.38 -6.67 5.19
N VAL A 115 -15.67 -7.23 4.01
CA VAL A 115 -17.03 -7.66 3.67
C VAL A 115 -17.47 -8.86 4.50
N ASN A 116 -16.58 -9.81 4.75
CA ASN A 116 -16.90 -10.97 5.59
C ASN A 116 -17.08 -10.56 7.06
N GLY A 117 -16.32 -9.57 7.54
CA GLY A 117 -16.40 -9.06 8.91
C GLY A 117 -17.60 -8.15 9.20
N THR A 118 -18.14 -7.43 8.20
CA THR A 118 -19.41 -6.70 8.37
C THR A 118 -20.62 -7.63 8.44
N SER A 119 -20.49 -8.84 7.90
CA SER A 119 -21.51 -9.90 7.99
C SER A 119 -21.63 -10.47 9.41
N SER A 120 -20.52 -10.53 10.17
CA SER A 120 -20.46 -11.09 11.53
C SER A 120 -20.86 -10.11 12.65
N ILE A 121 -21.36 -8.92 12.31
CA ILE A 121 -21.85 -7.93 13.29
C ILE A 121 -23.24 -8.34 13.86
N GLN A 122 -23.81 -9.47 13.40
CA GLN A 122 -25.12 -9.98 13.85
C GLN A 122 -25.14 -10.68 15.21
N ASP A 123 -24.00 -10.92 15.86
CA ASP A 123 -23.95 -11.68 17.12
C ASP A 123 -23.81 -10.79 18.36
N SER A 124 -24.75 -9.87 18.59
CA SER A 124 -24.92 -9.25 19.91
C SER A 124 -26.24 -9.67 20.57
N GLU A 125 -26.08 -10.54 21.56
CA GLU A 125 -26.93 -10.94 22.70
C GLU A 125 -28.34 -10.33 22.83
N ASN A 126 -29.32 -11.20 23.12
CA ASN A 126 -30.69 -10.98 23.61
C ASN A 126 -30.98 -9.59 24.23
N SER A 127 -31.19 -8.59 23.38
CA SER A 127 -31.66 -7.27 23.78
C SER A 127 -33.14 -7.10 23.40
N ALA A 128 -33.84 -6.18 24.08
CA ALA A 128 -35.23 -5.85 23.74
C ALA A 128 -35.39 -5.44 22.26
N ALA A 129 -34.35 -4.84 21.67
CA ALA A 129 -34.31 -4.49 20.25
C ALA A 129 -34.26 -5.70 19.31
N VAL A 130 -33.58 -6.79 19.70
CA VAL A 130 -33.58 -8.05 18.94
C VAL A 130 -34.96 -8.70 18.99
N SER A 131 -35.60 -8.71 20.16
CA SER A 131 -36.97 -9.21 20.30
C SER A 131 -37.97 -8.39 19.49
N ASP A 132 -37.89 -7.06 19.56
CA ASP A 132 -38.73 -6.15 18.76
C ASP A 132 -38.47 -6.34 17.25
N TYR A 133 -37.23 -6.56 16.83
CA TYR A 133 -36.87 -6.83 15.43
C TYR A 133 -37.47 -8.15 14.91
N LEU A 134 -37.36 -9.23 15.68
CA LEU A 134 -38.00 -10.51 15.33
C LEU A 134 -39.53 -10.38 15.27
N ASN A 135 -40.12 -9.58 16.15
CA ASN A 135 -41.55 -9.29 16.11
C ASN A 135 -41.94 -8.48 14.86
N LEU A 136 -41.15 -7.48 14.48
CA LEU A 136 -41.38 -6.71 13.25
C LEU A 136 -41.24 -7.58 11.99
N ILE A 137 -40.33 -8.55 11.94
CA ILE A 137 -40.24 -9.53 10.84
C ILE A 137 -41.55 -10.32 10.74
N SER A 138 -42.03 -10.86 11.87
CA SER A 138 -43.31 -11.58 11.91
C SER A 138 -44.49 -10.71 11.46
N LEU A 139 -44.54 -9.44 11.89
CA LEU A 139 -45.56 -8.49 11.45
C LEU A 139 -45.48 -8.20 9.95
N LYS A 140 -44.27 -8.01 9.39
CA LYS A 140 -44.07 -7.85 7.95
C LYS A 140 -44.65 -9.05 7.20
N ASP A 141 -44.28 -10.28 7.59
CA ASP A 141 -44.74 -11.49 6.90
C ASP A 141 -46.26 -11.64 6.98
N GLN A 142 -46.86 -11.30 8.11
CA GLN A 142 -48.32 -11.27 8.29
C GLN A 142 -49.00 -10.20 7.42
N ILE A 143 -48.38 -9.03 7.24
CA ILE A 143 -48.88 -7.95 6.37
C ILE A 143 -48.80 -8.39 4.91
N ILE A 144 -47.65 -8.92 4.48
CA ILE A 144 -47.43 -9.40 3.10
C ILE A 144 -48.39 -10.55 2.77
N THR A 145 -48.61 -11.47 3.70
CA THR A 145 -49.59 -12.55 3.54
C THR A 145 -51.02 -12.01 3.40
N GLU A 146 -51.41 -11.02 4.20
CA GLU A 146 -52.73 -10.40 4.08
C GLU A 146 -52.90 -9.68 2.73
N ILE A 147 -51.86 -8.96 2.28
CA ILE A 147 -51.86 -8.28 0.98
C ILE A 147 -52.03 -9.30 -0.15
N ASN A 148 -51.26 -10.40 -0.15
CA ASN A 148 -51.36 -11.44 -1.17
C ASN A 148 -52.77 -12.08 -1.21
N ASN A 149 -53.46 -12.17 -0.07
CA ASN A 149 -54.76 -12.82 0.02
C ASN A 149 -55.93 -11.89 -0.34
N LYS A 150 -55.91 -10.64 0.13
CA LYS A 150 -57.07 -9.72 0.09
C LYS A 150 -56.69 -8.27 -0.21
N GLY A 151 -55.45 -7.98 -0.59
CA GLY A 151 -54.95 -6.62 -0.74
C GLY A 151 -54.73 -5.90 0.58
N TYR A 152 -54.31 -4.63 0.50
CA TYR A 152 -53.96 -3.78 1.64
C TYR A 152 -55.20 -3.24 2.37
N GLY A 153 -55.97 -4.17 2.96
CA GLY A 153 -57.21 -3.91 3.68
C GLY A 153 -57.04 -3.48 5.15
N PRO A 154 -58.14 -3.37 5.90
CA PRO A 154 -58.13 -2.90 7.31
C PRO A 154 -57.18 -3.69 8.23
N LYS A 155 -57.05 -5.01 8.03
CA LYS A 155 -56.13 -5.86 8.82
C LYS A 155 -54.67 -5.57 8.52
N ALA A 156 -54.32 -5.41 7.24
CA ALA A 156 -52.97 -5.01 6.84
C ALA A 156 -52.63 -3.62 7.41
N ARG A 157 -53.57 -2.67 7.36
CA ARG A 157 -53.40 -1.33 7.94
C ARG A 157 -53.20 -1.36 9.45
N ALA A 158 -53.99 -2.15 10.18
CA ALA A 158 -53.84 -2.30 11.62
C ALA A 158 -52.45 -2.83 11.98
N ARG A 159 -52.02 -3.91 11.31
CA ARG A 159 -50.67 -4.47 11.50
C ARG A 159 -49.55 -3.51 11.11
N THR A 160 -49.74 -2.67 10.10
CA THR A 160 -48.77 -1.61 9.77
C THR A 160 -48.71 -0.54 10.85
N ASN A 161 -49.82 -0.23 11.51
CA ASN A 161 -49.80 0.67 12.67
C ASN A 161 -49.04 0.03 13.84
N ASP A 162 -49.27 -1.26 14.13
CA ASP A 162 -48.52 -2.00 15.15
C ASP A 162 -47.00 -2.03 14.82
N PHE A 163 -46.67 -2.23 13.54
CA PHE A 163 -45.30 -2.14 13.04
C PHE A 163 -44.71 -0.74 13.26
N ASN A 164 -45.46 0.32 12.93
CA ASN A 164 -45.04 1.70 13.11
C ASN A 164 -44.84 2.05 14.59
N GLU A 165 -45.69 1.56 15.49
CA GLU A 165 -45.59 1.79 16.94
C GLU A 165 -44.34 1.13 17.55
N ILE A 166 -44.04 -0.11 17.16
CA ILE A 166 -42.83 -0.79 17.63
C ILE A 166 -41.59 -0.11 17.05
N SER A 167 -41.59 0.21 15.76
CA SER A 167 -40.44 0.81 15.07
C SER A 167 -40.18 2.27 15.49
N SER A 168 -41.20 3.03 15.92
CA SER A 168 -41.06 4.41 16.37
C SER A 168 -40.24 4.55 17.66
N LYS A 169 -40.19 3.51 18.51
CA LYS A 169 -39.30 3.44 19.68
C LYS A 169 -37.82 3.64 19.31
N TYR A 170 -37.48 3.37 18.06
CA TYR A 170 -36.13 3.42 17.51
C TYR A 170 -35.97 4.54 16.47
N SER A 171 -36.86 5.53 16.46
CA SER A 171 -36.80 6.67 15.52
C SER A 171 -36.75 6.24 14.05
N VAL A 172 -37.48 5.18 13.69
CA VAL A 172 -37.71 4.75 12.31
C VAL A 172 -38.87 5.56 11.74
N THR A 173 -38.74 6.06 10.51
CA THR A 173 -39.81 6.81 9.84
C THR A 173 -41.02 5.90 9.63
N ALA A 174 -42.21 6.41 9.99
CA ALA A 174 -43.45 5.68 9.84
C ALA A 174 -43.72 5.37 8.36
N ILE A 175 -44.14 4.14 8.08
CA ILE A 175 -44.55 3.72 6.74
C ILE A 175 -45.93 4.31 6.49
N GLU A 176 -46.01 5.25 5.54
CA GLU A 176 -47.27 5.85 5.13
C GLU A 176 -48.16 4.82 4.44
N GLN A 177 -49.45 4.87 4.76
CA GLN A 177 -50.42 3.96 4.17
C GLN A 177 -50.63 4.33 2.68
N PRO A 178 -50.48 3.39 1.74
CA PRO A 178 -50.69 3.68 0.33
C PRO A 178 -52.12 4.18 0.06
N SER A 179 -52.22 5.31 -0.66
CA SER A 179 -53.49 5.95 -1.01
C SER A 179 -54.44 5.04 -1.81
N PHE A 180 -53.89 4.03 -2.49
CA PHE A 180 -54.62 3.04 -3.30
C PHE A 180 -54.93 1.71 -2.59
N GLY A 181 -54.56 1.56 -1.32
CA GLY A 181 -54.75 0.31 -0.58
C GLY A 181 -56.22 0.00 -0.28
N LYS A 182 -56.93 -0.61 -1.22
CA LYS A 182 -58.27 -1.17 -1.03
C LYS A 182 -58.20 -2.69 -1.00
N VAL A 183 -59.14 -3.30 -0.29
CA VAL A 183 -59.37 -4.75 -0.35
C VAL A 183 -59.59 -5.12 -1.82
N THR A 184 -58.86 -6.10 -2.31
CA THR A 184 -58.99 -6.61 -3.68
C THR A 184 -58.89 -8.12 -3.70
N ASN A 185 -59.69 -8.74 -4.55
CA ASN A 185 -59.61 -10.18 -4.86
C ASN A 185 -58.80 -10.43 -6.15
N ASN A 186 -58.30 -9.36 -6.80
CA ASN A 186 -57.47 -9.45 -7.99
C ASN A 186 -56.00 -9.64 -7.60
N VAL A 187 -55.44 -10.78 -8.00
CA VAL A 187 -54.06 -11.19 -7.70
C VAL A 187 -53.02 -10.20 -8.23
N ASP A 188 -53.25 -9.60 -9.41
CA ASP A 188 -52.31 -8.64 -10.01
C ASP A 188 -52.32 -7.29 -9.30
N ASP A 189 -53.46 -6.90 -8.73
CA ASP A 189 -53.58 -5.67 -7.94
C ASP A 189 -52.95 -5.87 -6.56
N ALA A 190 -53.19 -7.02 -5.92
CA ALA A 190 -52.54 -7.41 -4.67
C ALA A 190 -51.00 -7.46 -4.82
N LYS A 191 -50.50 -8.03 -5.92
CA LYS A 191 -49.07 -8.07 -6.23
C LYS A 191 -48.47 -6.67 -6.38
N ARG A 192 -49.12 -5.77 -7.13
CA ARG A 192 -48.67 -4.37 -7.28
C ARG A 192 -48.64 -3.62 -5.96
N GLN A 193 -49.63 -3.83 -5.09
CA GLN A 193 -49.63 -3.25 -3.74
C GLN A 193 -48.47 -3.77 -2.89
N ARG A 194 -48.17 -5.07 -2.98
CA ARG A 194 -47.02 -5.67 -2.28
C ARG A 194 -45.70 -5.07 -2.73
N GLU A 195 -45.46 -5.03 -4.05
CA GLU A 195 -44.21 -4.52 -4.64
C GLU A 195 -43.92 -3.06 -4.28
N GLN A 196 -44.95 -2.27 -3.97
CA GLN A 196 -44.79 -0.89 -3.50
C GLN A 196 -44.43 -0.78 -2.02
N ILE A 197 -45.01 -1.63 -1.16
CA ILE A 197 -44.90 -1.46 0.29
C ILE A 197 -43.82 -2.33 0.93
N GLU A 198 -43.54 -3.52 0.38
CA GLU A 198 -42.53 -4.45 0.87
C GLU A 198 -41.14 -3.80 0.99
N PRO A 199 -40.66 -3.00 0.01
CA PRO A 199 -39.39 -2.29 0.15
C PRO A 199 -39.33 -1.31 1.34
N LEU A 200 -40.47 -0.72 1.73
CA LEU A 200 -40.55 0.21 2.86
C LEU A 200 -40.38 -0.51 4.19
N PHE A 201 -40.97 -1.71 4.33
CA PHE A 201 -40.76 -2.57 5.50
C PHE A 201 -39.32 -3.07 5.61
N GLU A 202 -38.72 -3.50 4.50
CA GLU A 202 -37.31 -3.91 4.47
C GLU A 202 -36.38 -2.76 4.90
N GLN A 203 -36.67 -1.54 4.43
CA GLN A 203 -35.95 -0.35 4.85
C GLN A 203 -36.12 -0.04 6.35
N ALA A 204 -37.33 -0.19 6.88
CA ALA A 204 -37.61 0.05 8.29
C ALA A 204 -36.93 -0.99 9.20
N LEU A 205 -36.99 -2.28 8.85
CA LEU A 205 -36.29 -3.37 9.54
C LEU A 205 -34.78 -3.15 9.52
N SER A 206 -34.22 -2.77 8.38
CA SER A 206 -32.80 -2.44 8.26
C SER A 206 -32.43 -1.27 9.18
N THR A 207 -33.26 -0.23 9.25
CA THR A 207 -33.02 0.92 10.14
C THR A 207 -33.10 0.53 11.61
N LEU A 208 -34.04 -0.33 12.00
CA LEU A 208 -34.14 -0.86 13.37
C LEU A 208 -32.91 -1.69 13.74
N MET A 209 -32.48 -2.60 12.85
CA MET A 209 -31.28 -3.40 13.08
C MET A 209 -30.07 -2.50 13.34
N LEU A 210 -29.94 -1.39 12.60
CA LEU A 210 -28.86 -0.43 12.78
C LEU A 210 -29.00 0.41 14.06
N LYS A 211 -30.15 1.05 14.32
CA LYS A 211 -30.35 1.94 15.49
C LYS A 211 -30.52 1.18 16.80
N GLY A 212 -31.35 0.14 16.79
CA GLY A 212 -31.78 -0.57 17.98
C GLY A 212 -30.79 -1.65 18.42
N ILE A 213 -30.35 -2.48 17.47
CA ILE A 213 -29.49 -3.64 17.78
C ILE A 213 -28.02 -3.24 17.75
N LEU A 214 -27.60 -2.56 16.69
CA LEU A 214 -26.19 -2.18 16.50
C LEU A 214 -25.82 -0.81 17.11
N ASN A 215 -26.81 -0.10 17.67
CA ASN A 215 -26.66 1.21 18.29
C ASN A 215 -25.86 2.19 17.40
N VAL A 216 -26.23 2.29 16.12
CA VAL A 216 -25.57 3.16 15.13
C VAL A 216 -26.14 4.59 15.25
N ASN A 217 -25.27 5.60 15.32
CA ASN A 217 -25.64 7.02 15.46
C ASN A 217 -26.34 7.58 14.21
N ASP A 218 -25.82 7.27 13.03
CA ASP A 218 -26.42 7.61 11.75
C ASP A 218 -26.53 6.35 10.85
N PRO A 219 -27.68 5.66 10.91
CA PRO A 219 -27.94 4.48 10.09
C PRO A 219 -27.99 4.76 8.59
N GLY A 220 -28.38 5.97 8.20
CA GLY A 220 -28.42 6.35 6.80
C GLY A 220 -27.01 6.31 6.23
N LEU A 221 -26.09 6.99 6.92
CA LEU A 221 -24.68 7.05 6.56
C LEU A 221 -23.99 5.69 6.67
N PHE A 222 -24.31 4.90 7.71
CA PHE A 222 -23.79 3.54 7.86
C PHE A 222 -24.25 2.62 6.71
N ARG A 223 -25.53 2.69 6.34
CA ARG A 223 -26.10 1.90 5.24
C ARG A 223 -25.51 2.31 3.89
N GLU A 224 -25.30 3.60 3.69
CA GLU A 224 -24.63 4.12 2.49
C GLU A 224 -23.20 3.59 2.40
N GLY A 225 -22.40 3.73 3.47
CA GLY A 225 -21.02 3.23 3.50
C GLY A 225 -20.91 1.71 3.31
N THR A 226 -21.79 0.93 3.93
CA THR A 226 -21.81 -0.54 3.74
C THR A 226 -22.23 -0.96 2.34
N LYS A 227 -23.21 -0.26 1.74
CA LYS A 227 -23.59 -0.46 0.34
C LYS A 227 -22.43 -0.14 -0.60
N GLU A 228 -21.76 0.99 -0.39
CA GLU A 228 -20.58 1.39 -1.16
C GLU A 228 -19.45 0.37 -1.05
N LEU A 229 -19.17 -0.16 0.16
CA LEU A 229 -18.20 -1.25 0.33
C LEU A 229 -18.56 -2.49 -0.49
N GLY A 230 -19.85 -2.86 -0.56
CA GLY A 230 -20.32 -3.96 -1.39
C GLY A 230 -20.17 -3.70 -2.90
N GLU A 231 -20.40 -2.48 -3.36
CA GLU A 231 -20.17 -2.08 -4.75
C GLU A 231 -18.67 -2.06 -5.10
N ILE A 232 -17.84 -1.54 -4.19
CA ILE A 232 -16.38 -1.55 -4.27
C ILE A 232 -15.87 -2.99 -4.35
N GLN A 233 -16.39 -3.91 -3.53
CA GLN A 233 -16.04 -5.32 -3.61
C GLN A 233 -16.32 -5.90 -5.00
N LYS A 234 -17.55 -5.77 -5.49
CA LYS A 234 -17.94 -6.29 -6.82
C LYS A 234 -17.05 -5.74 -7.93
N LYS A 235 -16.76 -4.44 -7.91
CA LYS A 235 -15.94 -3.75 -8.91
C LYS A 235 -14.46 -4.12 -8.82
N TYR A 236 -13.88 -4.01 -7.62
CA TYR A 236 -12.42 -4.08 -7.46
C TYR A 236 -11.89 -5.48 -7.17
N THR A 237 -12.69 -6.46 -6.74
CA THR A 237 -12.21 -7.85 -6.64
C THR A 237 -11.69 -8.36 -7.99
N VAL A 238 -12.43 -8.11 -9.08
CA VAL A 238 -12.00 -8.52 -10.43
C VAL A 238 -10.76 -7.75 -10.87
N ILE A 239 -10.73 -6.43 -10.64
CA ILE A 239 -9.62 -5.56 -11.04
C ILE A 239 -8.33 -5.93 -10.27
N LEU A 240 -8.41 -6.06 -8.95
CA LEU A 240 -7.24 -6.38 -8.11
C LEU A 240 -6.71 -7.78 -8.43
N ASN A 241 -7.56 -8.79 -8.61
CA ASN A 241 -7.14 -10.12 -9.05
C ASN A 241 -6.45 -10.09 -10.42
N SER A 242 -6.98 -9.29 -11.36
CA SER A 242 -6.36 -9.08 -12.66
C SER A 242 -4.98 -8.44 -12.54
N ILE A 243 -4.79 -7.47 -11.65
CA ILE A 243 -3.50 -6.82 -11.42
C ILE A 243 -2.52 -7.79 -10.76
N SER A 244 -2.96 -8.53 -9.75
CA SER A 244 -2.13 -9.52 -9.03
C SER A 244 -1.64 -10.66 -9.93
N SER A 245 -2.41 -11.03 -10.95
CA SER A 245 -2.05 -12.08 -11.91
C SER A 245 -1.43 -11.55 -13.21
N ASP A 246 -1.33 -10.23 -13.38
CA ASP A 246 -0.83 -9.61 -14.62
C ASP A 246 0.66 -9.88 -14.80
N ASN A 247 0.97 -10.81 -15.72
CA ASN A 247 2.35 -11.13 -16.03
C ASN A 247 2.96 -10.35 -17.20
N SER A 248 2.14 -9.55 -17.88
CA SER A 248 2.48 -8.93 -19.16
C SER A 248 3.02 -7.50 -19.04
N THR A 249 2.62 -6.76 -18.01
CA THR A 249 3.00 -5.36 -17.86
C THR A 249 4.42 -5.22 -17.33
N ASN A 250 5.26 -4.48 -18.09
CA ASN A 250 6.55 -4.00 -17.62
C ASN A 250 6.43 -2.54 -17.16
N TYR A 251 6.62 -2.31 -15.87
CA TYR A 251 6.44 -1.00 -15.26
C TYR A 251 7.74 -0.20 -15.29
N LYS A 252 7.72 0.95 -15.98
CA LYS A 252 8.81 1.92 -15.95
C LYS A 252 8.60 2.87 -14.78
N LEU A 253 9.64 3.05 -13.98
CA LEU A 253 9.57 3.84 -12.75
C LEU A 253 9.20 5.32 -13.02
N ASP A 254 9.80 5.91 -14.05
CA ASP A 254 9.61 7.32 -14.43
C ASP A 254 8.16 7.67 -14.85
N SER A 255 7.36 6.66 -15.22
CA SER A 255 5.98 6.83 -15.68
C SER A 255 5.01 6.00 -14.84
N ILE A 256 5.38 5.65 -13.60
CA ILE A 256 4.64 4.67 -12.80
C ILE A 256 3.19 5.08 -12.54
N THR A 257 2.94 6.38 -12.40
CA THR A 257 1.62 6.98 -12.16
C THR A 257 0.72 7.00 -13.40
N GLU A 258 1.27 6.79 -14.59
CA GLU A 258 0.51 6.76 -15.85
C GLU A 258 -0.14 5.39 -16.09
N TYR A 259 0.36 4.34 -15.44
CA TYR A 259 -0.15 2.99 -15.63
C TYR A 259 -1.57 2.83 -15.08
N LYS A 260 -2.45 2.24 -15.91
CA LYS A 260 -3.84 1.95 -15.55
C LYS A 260 -3.96 1.15 -14.25
N ASN A 261 -3.10 0.13 -14.07
CA ASN A 261 -3.12 -0.72 -12.87
C ASN A 261 -2.80 0.06 -11.59
N VAL A 262 -1.81 0.95 -11.64
CA VAL A 262 -1.46 1.84 -10.52
C VAL A 262 -2.60 2.79 -10.22
N ASN A 263 -3.19 3.42 -11.24
CA ASN A 263 -4.32 4.31 -11.09
C ASN A 263 -5.56 3.61 -10.50
N ASN A 264 -5.80 2.35 -10.87
CA ASN A 264 -6.87 1.54 -10.29
C ASN A 264 -6.65 1.26 -8.80
N ILE A 265 -5.42 0.94 -8.39
CA ILE A 265 -5.07 0.75 -6.97
C ILE A 265 -5.28 2.05 -6.19
N VAL A 266 -4.84 3.19 -6.73
CA VAL A 266 -5.01 4.51 -6.07
C VAL A 266 -6.49 4.84 -5.90
N LYS A 267 -7.30 4.65 -6.95
CA LYS A 267 -8.75 4.87 -6.89
C LYS A 267 -9.43 3.93 -5.90
N PHE A 268 -9.03 2.66 -5.87
CA PHE A 268 -9.53 1.70 -4.88
C PHE A 268 -9.30 2.20 -3.46
N VAL A 269 -8.06 2.58 -3.09
CA VAL A 269 -7.75 3.03 -1.72
C VAL A 269 -8.59 4.25 -1.33
N GLY A 270 -8.76 5.21 -2.25
CA GLY A 270 -9.58 6.40 -2.04
C GLY A 270 -11.08 6.11 -1.86
N GLU A 271 -11.67 5.32 -2.78
CA GLU A 271 -13.07 4.90 -2.70
C GLU A 271 -13.31 4.06 -1.43
N PHE A 272 -12.40 3.13 -1.11
CA PHE A 272 -12.46 2.29 0.09
C PHE A 272 -12.43 3.12 1.37
N ASN A 273 -11.46 4.01 1.53
CA ASN A 273 -11.36 4.86 2.73
C ASN A 273 -12.58 5.78 2.88
N THR A 274 -13.14 6.27 1.78
CA THR A 274 -14.36 7.09 1.81
C THR A 274 -15.55 6.28 2.33
N ALA A 275 -15.73 5.05 1.87
CA ALA A 275 -16.79 4.17 2.35
C ALA A 275 -16.60 3.80 3.83
N ILE A 276 -15.36 3.52 4.24
CA ILE A 276 -14.98 3.24 5.63
C ILE A 276 -15.29 4.44 6.55
N ASP A 277 -14.99 5.68 6.10
CA ASP A 277 -15.31 6.90 6.84
C ASP A 277 -16.81 7.05 7.08
N LYS A 278 -17.65 6.73 6.07
CA LYS A 278 -19.12 6.75 6.22
C LYS A 278 -19.58 5.72 7.24
N VAL A 279 -19.07 4.49 7.16
CA VAL A 279 -19.40 3.43 8.13
C VAL A 279 -19.00 3.83 9.55
N ASN A 280 -17.79 4.36 9.74
CA ASN A 280 -17.30 4.77 11.05
C ASN A 280 -18.06 5.97 11.61
N LYS A 281 -18.34 7.00 10.81
CA LYS A 281 -19.15 8.16 11.22
C LYS A 281 -20.58 7.77 11.56
N GLY A 282 -21.14 6.80 10.82
CA GLY A 282 -22.44 6.25 11.12
C GLY A 282 -22.48 5.53 12.47
N ASN A 283 -21.39 4.91 12.91
CA ASN A 283 -21.34 4.08 14.11
C ASN A 283 -21.18 4.88 15.43
N ASN A 284 -21.72 4.37 16.54
CA ASN A 284 -21.71 5.03 17.87
C ASN A 284 -20.59 4.57 18.82
N LYS A 285 -19.63 3.77 18.37
CA LYS A 285 -18.52 3.39 19.26
C LYS A 285 -17.50 4.53 19.32
N GLN A 286 -17.02 4.84 20.52
CA GLN A 286 -15.86 5.72 20.80
C GLN A 286 -14.58 5.31 20.04
N LYS A 287 -14.61 4.20 19.29
CA LYS A 287 -13.53 3.64 18.50
C LYS A 287 -14.06 3.23 17.13
N ASN A 288 -13.35 3.62 16.08
CA ASN A 288 -13.62 3.19 14.70
C ASN A 288 -13.73 1.66 14.65
N ILE A 289 -14.86 1.17 14.11
CA ILE A 289 -15.09 -0.27 13.93
C ILE A 289 -14.30 -0.82 12.75
N LEU A 290 -14.11 0.02 11.73
CA LEU A 290 -13.36 -0.30 10.53
C LEU A 290 -12.12 0.59 10.48
N GLN A 291 -10.97 0.04 10.15
CA GLN A 291 -9.74 0.83 10.04
C GLN A 291 -9.59 1.33 8.60
N ARG A 292 -9.33 2.63 8.47
CA ARG A 292 -8.87 3.19 7.20
C ARG A 292 -7.55 2.54 6.82
N LEU A 293 -7.31 2.42 5.52
CA LEU A 293 -5.97 2.21 5.00
C LEU A 293 -5.17 3.48 5.27
N ASP A 294 -4.04 3.32 5.94
CA ASP A 294 -3.11 4.41 6.21
C ASP A 294 -2.61 5.00 4.89
N GLU A 295 -2.88 6.28 4.67
CA GLU A 295 -2.50 6.99 3.45
C GLU A 295 -0.99 7.16 3.33
N ASP A 296 -0.23 7.03 4.41
CA ASP A 296 1.22 6.96 4.35
C ASP A 296 1.68 5.61 3.80
N THR A 297 0.97 4.54 4.15
CA THR A 297 1.33 3.16 3.80
C THR A 297 0.71 2.70 2.49
N HIS A 298 -0.46 3.20 2.11
CA HIS A 298 -1.19 2.84 0.89
C HIS A 298 -1.74 4.09 0.16
N PRO A 299 -1.82 4.07 -1.18
CA PRO A 299 -1.26 3.06 -2.07
C PRO A 299 0.28 3.18 -2.16
N ARG A 300 1.00 2.07 -2.21
CA ARG A 300 2.46 2.01 -2.42
C ARG A 300 2.82 2.09 -3.89
N ALA A 301 1.94 1.62 -4.75
CA ALA A 301 2.12 1.52 -6.19
C ALA A 301 2.49 2.87 -6.84
N ASN A 302 1.90 3.99 -6.37
CA ASN A 302 2.22 5.33 -6.87
C ASN A 302 3.37 6.02 -6.11
N LYS A 303 4.02 5.32 -5.17
CA LYS A 303 5.13 5.81 -4.35
C LYS A 303 6.43 5.05 -4.59
N LEU A 304 6.46 4.16 -5.59
CA LEU A 304 7.68 3.48 -6.02
C LEU A 304 8.75 4.51 -6.40
N GLY A 305 10.00 4.27 -6.00
CA GLY A 305 11.10 5.23 -6.20
C GLY A 305 11.26 6.26 -5.08
N LYS A 306 10.44 6.23 -4.03
CA LYS A 306 10.69 7.01 -2.80
C LYS A 306 11.47 6.16 -1.79
N ILE A 307 12.56 6.70 -1.25
CA ILE A 307 13.45 5.98 -0.31
C ILE A 307 12.68 5.33 0.84
N LYS A 308 11.75 6.05 1.50
CA LYS A 308 10.92 5.50 2.59
C LYS A 308 10.24 4.19 2.15
N HIS A 309 9.61 4.18 0.98
CA HIS A 309 8.88 3.03 0.47
C HIS A 309 9.79 1.91 -0.01
N THR A 310 10.93 2.23 -0.63
CA THR A 310 11.91 1.22 -1.03
C THR A 310 12.47 0.50 0.19
N ILE A 311 12.89 1.22 1.23
CA ILE A 311 13.42 0.61 2.45
C ILE A 311 12.35 -0.24 3.14
N THR A 312 11.12 0.25 3.29
CA THR A 312 10.02 -0.55 3.85
C THR A 312 9.78 -1.82 3.05
N SER A 313 9.75 -1.74 1.72
CA SER A 313 9.54 -2.89 0.84
C SER A 313 10.68 -3.91 0.89
N ILE A 314 11.90 -3.47 1.17
CA ILE A 314 13.06 -4.34 1.37
C ILE A 314 12.96 -5.06 2.72
N VAL A 315 12.61 -4.35 3.79
CA VAL A 315 12.46 -4.95 5.13
C VAL A 315 11.38 -6.02 5.13
N GLU A 316 10.24 -5.76 4.50
CA GLU A 316 9.14 -6.72 4.40
C GLU A 316 9.48 -7.95 3.55
N ARG A 317 10.38 -7.80 2.57
CA ARG A 317 10.80 -8.86 1.65
C ARG A 317 12.23 -9.32 1.89
N ILE A 318 12.75 -9.14 3.11
CA ILE A 318 14.15 -9.45 3.43
C ILE A 318 14.46 -10.95 3.36
N ASN A 319 13.43 -11.79 3.43
CA ASN A 319 13.56 -13.24 3.30
C ASN A 319 13.52 -13.72 1.83
N GLU A 320 13.25 -12.82 0.88
CA GLU A 320 13.17 -13.16 -0.55
C GLU A 320 14.55 -13.10 -1.23
N ILE A 321 14.84 -14.09 -2.07
CA ILE A 321 16.16 -14.20 -2.75
C ILE A 321 16.38 -13.04 -3.73
N ASP A 322 15.33 -12.60 -4.41
CA ASP A 322 15.40 -11.50 -5.39
C ASP A 322 15.81 -10.16 -4.73
N THR A 323 15.34 -9.91 -3.50
CA THR A 323 15.75 -8.76 -2.67
C THR A 323 17.26 -8.79 -2.41
N TRP A 324 17.78 -9.94 -2.00
CA TRP A 324 19.23 -10.10 -1.76
C TRP A 324 20.07 -9.92 -3.02
N ALA A 325 19.58 -10.40 -4.17
CA ALA A 325 20.28 -10.22 -5.44
C ALA A 325 20.48 -8.73 -5.78
N ILE A 326 19.45 -7.91 -5.57
CA ILE A 326 19.52 -6.46 -5.83
C ILE A 326 20.41 -5.75 -4.80
N ILE A 327 20.29 -6.09 -3.51
CA ILE A 327 21.17 -5.55 -2.46
C ILE A 327 22.64 -5.87 -2.78
N PHE A 328 22.92 -7.11 -3.16
CA PHE A 328 24.27 -7.54 -3.51
C PHE A 328 24.80 -6.84 -4.75
N LEU A 329 23.95 -6.63 -5.77
CA LEU A 329 24.32 -5.86 -6.97
C LEU A 329 24.72 -4.42 -6.60
N CYS A 330 23.95 -3.75 -5.74
CA CYS A 330 24.27 -2.39 -5.31
C CYS A 330 25.56 -2.37 -4.47
N LEU A 331 25.74 -3.33 -3.55
CA LEU A 331 26.97 -3.51 -2.79
C LEU A 331 28.19 -3.74 -3.70
N LEU A 332 28.00 -4.47 -4.80
CA LEU A 332 29.08 -4.75 -5.75
C LEU A 332 29.57 -3.46 -6.42
N ILE A 333 28.63 -2.63 -6.87
CA ILE A 333 28.90 -1.34 -7.53
C ILE A 333 29.53 -0.36 -6.54
N ASP A 334 28.93 -0.17 -5.38
CA ASP A 334 29.29 0.94 -4.48
C ASP A 334 30.44 0.62 -3.52
N PHE A 335 30.62 -0.66 -3.16
CA PHE A 335 31.61 -1.08 -2.17
C PHE A 335 32.62 -2.09 -2.71
N ILE A 336 32.17 -3.25 -3.19
CA ILE A 336 33.08 -4.40 -3.39
C ILE A 336 34.09 -4.10 -4.49
N VAL A 337 33.66 -3.59 -5.64
CA VAL A 337 34.57 -3.31 -6.76
C VAL A 337 35.53 -2.16 -6.41
N PRO A 338 35.08 -0.97 -5.97
CA PRO A 338 35.98 0.10 -5.57
C PRO A 338 36.96 -0.30 -4.44
N LEU A 339 36.50 -1.04 -3.43
CA LEU A 339 37.35 -1.49 -2.33
C LEU A 339 38.37 -2.53 -2.78
N SER A 340 38.00 -3.44 -3.69
CA SER A 340 38.93 -4.41 -4.28
C SER A 340 40.03 -3.70 -5.07
N ILE A 341 39.66 -2.67 -5.84
CA ILE A 341 40.62 -1.81 -6.56
C ILE A 341 41.56 -1.10 -5.58
N TYR A 342 41.01 -0.53 -4.50
CA TYR A 342 41.78 0.09 -3.42
C TYR A 342 42.83 -0.87 -2.83
N LEU A 343 42.40 -2.09 -2.46
CA LEU A 343 43.27 -3.10 -1.88
C LEU A 343 44.37 -3.55 -2.86
N LEU A 344 44.04 -3.70 -4.14
CA LEU A 344 44.99 -4.03 -5.19
C LEU A 344 46.09 -2.95 -5.31
N ILE A 345 45.72 -1.67 -5.30
CA ILE A 345 46.67 -0.56 -5.40
C ILE A 345 47.56 -0.49 -4.14
N LYS A 346 46.96 -0.59 -2.94
CA LYS A 346 47.69 -0.42 -1.67
C LYS A 346 48.59 -1.60 -1.29
N LYS A 347 48.17 -2.85 -1.54
CA LYS A 347 48.94 -4.05 -1.15
C LYS A 347 50.34 -4.06 -1.75
N LYS A 348 50.48 -3.61 -3.01
CA LYS A 348 51.79 -3.56 -3.68
C LYS A 348 52.65 -2.35 -3.30
N GLU A 349 52.07 -1.22 -2.92
CA GLU A 349 52.86 -0.07 -2.43
C GLU A 349 53.57 -0.40 -1.11
N ASN A 350 52.90 -1.11 -0.19
CA ASN A 350 53.50 -1.57 1.06
C ASN A 350 54.60 -2.64 0.85
N GLU A 351 54.45 -3.54 -0.14
CA GLU A 351 55.50 -4.51 -0.50
C GLU A 351 56.77 -3.80 -1.01
N ASN A 352 56.62 -2.72 -1.77
CA ASN A 352 57.75 -1.93 -2.28
C ASN A 352 58.46 -1.12 -1.19
N GLU A 353 57.73 -0.55 -0.22
CA GLU A 353 58.35 0.15 0.90
C GLU A 353 59.13 -0.79 1.84
N GLY A 354 58.62 -2.01 2.06
CA GLY A 354 59.31 -3.04 2.85
C GLY A 354 60.64 -3.49 2.25
N VAL A 355 60.72 -3.57 0.91
CA VAL A 355 61.96 -3.88 0.19
C VAL A 355 62.97 -2.73 0.26
N LYS A 356 62.52 -1.47 0.17
CA LYS A 356 63.40 -0.29 0.34
C LYS A 356 63.96 -0.18 1.77
N LYS A 357 63.16 -0.45 2.80
CA LYS A 357 63.62 -0.42 4.21
C LYS A 357 64.61 -1.55 4.55
N LYS A 358 64.48 -2.74 3.95
CA LYS A 358 65.46 -3.83 4.15
C LYS A 358 66.85 -3.53 3.55
N LYS A 359 66.94 -2.67 2.51
CA LYS A 359 68.21 -2.25 1.92
C LYS A 359 68.94 -1.14 2.71
N LEU A 360 68.31 -0.57 3.72
CA LEU A 360 68.83 0.53 4.55
C LEU A 360 69.12 0.08 6.00
N LYS A 361 69.59 -1.16 6.20
CA LYS A 361 70.25 -1.48 7.48
C LYS A 361 71.65 -0.85 7.47
N PRO A 362 72.00 0.02 8.42
CA PRO A 362 73.37 0.49 8.53
C PRO A 362 74.27 -0.72 8.84
N SER A 363 75.36 -0.85 8.10
CA SER A 363 76.45 -1.74 8.51
C SER A 363 76.97 -1.26 9.85
N SER A 364 76.91 -2.12 10.85
CA SER A 364 77.54 -1.91 12.14
C SER A 364 79.01 -1.52 11.96
N PHE A 365 79.41 -0.42 12.57
CA PHE A 365 80.76 -0.18 13.05
C PHE A 365 80.69 -0.02 14.57
#